data_AF-A0A9N9XYA9-F1
#
_entry.id   AF-A0A9N9XYA9-F1
#
_cell.length_a   1.000
_cell.length_b   1.000
_cell.length_c   1.000
_cell.angle_alpha   90.00
_cell.angle_beta   90.00
_cell.angle_gamma   90.00
#
_symmetry.space_group_name_H-M   'P 1'
#
loop_
_entity.id
_entity.type
_entity.pdbx_description
1 polymer ?
#
loop_
_entity_poly.entity_id
_entity_poly.type
_entity_poly.pdbx_seq_one_letter_code
_entity_poly.pdbx_strand_id
1 'polypeptide(L)'
;MLQPPWKEVMEKCEDVYLKSLNLEPFSDESIRLINRVYAEWPDWVAEKVRIRQDPLSDEMMAAAASFREKLSSIEAAVRDAVIPLTEDGLASGSIAEKKESKAFVGKKYIFKTDSLAQMFMSALMLRALLLLMIRQLDNLYTRVDDVVCAEYRKVSVQIWMFETYLRAMEPLIAVNFMGGIHVSLDAASPEEKERIVDWVMDIDEGLHTLGLEKSVLAGYIQKYTDIMTGEQTMPK
;
A
#
# COMPACT_ATOMS: atom_id res chain seq x y z
N MET A 1 -9.74 27.01 -19.16
CA MET A 1 -8.36 26.58 -19.54
C MET A 1 -8.50 25.34 -20.41
N LEU A 2 -7.92 25.35 -21.62
CA LEU A 2 -7.93 24.18 -22.51
C LEU A 2 -6.96 23.12 -21.95
N GLN A 3 -7.42 21.87 -21.86
CA GLN A 3 -6.60 20.73 -21.47
C GLN A 3 -5.43 20.55 -22.47
N PRO A 4 -4.19 20.34 -22.00
CA PRO A 4 -3.04 20.07 -22.88
C PRO A 4 -3.29 18.85 -23.80
N PRO A 5 -2.91 18.88 -25.08
CA PRO A 5 -3.13 17.79 -26.03
C PRO A 5 -2.54 16.43 -25.60
N TRP A 6 -1.46 16.43 -24.81
CA TRP A 6 -0.88 15.20 -24.29
C TRP A 6 -1.78 14.52 -23.24
N LYS A 7 -2.63 15.27 -22.51
CA LYS A 7 -3.55 14.68 -21.53
C LYS A 7 -4.65 13.87 -22.22
N GLU A 8 -5.22 14.39 -23.30
CA GLU A 8 -6.20 13.65 -24.11
C GLU A 8 -5.60 12.37 -24.74
N VAL A 9 -4.32 12.41 -25.11
CA VAL A 9 -3.60 11.21 -25.61
C VAL A 9 -3.39 10.21 -24.48
N MET A 10 -3.00 10.66 -23.29
CA MET A 10 -2.82 9.79 -22.11
C MET A 10 -4.14 9.14 -21.68
N GLU A 11 -5.26 9.87 -21.67
CA GLU A 11 -6.59 9.33 -21.38
C GLU A 11 -7.00 8.24 -22.38
N LYS A 12 -6.76 8.45 -23.68
CA LYS A 12 -7.02 7.44 -24.72
C LYS A 12 -6.10 6.22 -24.59
N CYS A 13 -4.83 6.42 -24.25
CA CYS A 13 -3.88 5.33 -24.01
C CYS A 13 -4.26 4.52 -22.76
N GLU A 14 -4.75 5.17 -21.71
CA GLU A 14 -5.23 4.51 -20.49
C GLU A 14 -6.38 3.55 -20.82
N ASP A 15 -7.41 4.01 -21.53
CA ASP A 15 -8.57 3.15 -21.88
C ASP A 15 -8.17 1.93 -22.73
N VAL A 16 -7.21 2.08 -23.64
CA VAL A 16 -6.70 0.97 -24.47
C VAL A 16 -5.85 0.01 -23.63
N TYR A 17 -5.00 0.56 -22.76
CA TYR A 17 -4.13 -0.22 -21.88
C TYR A 17 -4.94 -1.03 -20.86
N LEU A 18 -5.92 -0.41 -20.19
CA LEU A 18 -6.77 -1.08 -19.21
C LEU A 18 -7.51 -2.28 -19.80
N LYS A 19 -8.06 -2.15 -21.01
CA LYS A 19 -8.72 -3.25 -21.72
C LYS A 19 -7.76 -4.38 -22.09
N SER A 20 -6.47 -4.09 -22.24
CA SER A 20 -5.47 -5.11 -22.59
C SER A 20 -4.96 -5.93 -21.40
N LEU A 21 -5.11 -5.44 -20.17
CA LEU A 21 -4.48 -6.02 -18.99
C LEU A 21 -5.21 -7.23 -18.39
N ASN A 22 -6.43 -7.54 -18.86
CA ASN A 22 -7.27 -8.62 -18.35
C ASN A 22 -7.33 -8.63 -16.80
N LEU A 23 -7.80 -7.51 -16.24
CA LEU A 23 -7.79 -7.25 -14.80
C LEU A 23 -9.04 -7.76 -14.07
N GLU A 24 -9.92 -8.53 -14.73
CA GLU A 24 -11.08 -9.11 -14.08
C GLU A 24 -10.66 -9.81 -12.76
N PRO A 25 -11.30 -9.47 -11.63
CA PRO A 25 -12.60 -8.79 -11.52
C PRO A 25 -12.57 -7.25 -11.40
N PHE A 26 -11.42 -6.58 -11.47
CA PHE A 26 -11.34 -5.12 -11.34
C PHE A 26 -12.17 -4.43 -12.44
N SER A 27 -13.14 -3.62 -12.01
CA SER A 27 -13.86 -2.74 -12.92
C SER A 27 -13.03 -1.52 -13.26
N ASP A 28 -13.27 -0.92 -14.44
CA ASP A 28 -12.64 0.34 -14.84
C ASP A 28 -12.88 1.45 -13.80
N GLU A 29 -14.05 1.45 -13.15
CA GLU A 29 -14.38 2.42 -12.10
C GLU A 29 -13.50 2.24 -10.85
N SER A 30 -13.30 1.00 -10.39
CA SER A 30 -12.42 0.70 -9.25
C SER A 30 -10.97 1.09 -9.55
N ILE A 31 -10.50 0.85 -10.78
CA ILE A 31 -9.14 1.22 -11.19
C ILE A 31 -8.99 2.75 -11.23
N ARG A 32 -9.97 3.46 -11.83
CA ARG A 32 -9.97 4.93 -11.87
C ARG A 32 -10.09 5.56 -10.48
N LEU A 33 -10.79 4.92 -9.54
CA LEU A 33 -10.82 5.33 -8.14
C LEU A 33 -9.43 5.21 -7.53
N ILE A 34 -8.80 4.03 -7.61
CA ILE A 34 -7.45 3.77 -7.09
C ILE A 34 -6.44 4.79 -7.65
N ASN A 35 -6.45 5.01 -8.98
CA ASN A 35 -5.55 5.97 -9.63
C ASN A 35 -5.76 7.42 -9.13
N ARG A 36 -7.02 7.84 -8.95
CA ARG A 36 -7.32 9.18 -8.37
C ARG A 36 -6.81 9.31 -6.95
N VAL A 37 -7.02 8.29 -6.12
CA VAL A 37 -6.56 8.28 -4.73
C VAL A 37 -5.02 8.36 -4.68
N TYR A 38 -4.31 7.66 -5.57
CA TYR A 38 -2.85 7.82 -5.70
C TYR A 38 -2.42 9.22 -6.14
N ALA A 39 -3.18 9.88 -7.03
CA ALA A 39 -2.83 11.22 -7.50
C ALA A 39 -2.91 12.29 -6.39
N GLU A 40 -3.78 12.09 -5.39
CA GLU A 40 -3.91 12.99 -4.23
C GLU A 40 -2.89 12.70 -3.11
N TRP A 41 -2.20 11.57 -3.16
CA TRP A 41 -1.30 11.12 -2.09
C TRP A 41 -0.21 12.16 -1.71
N PRO A 42 0.47 12.85 -2.66
CA PRO A 42 1.44 13.89 -2.31
C PRO A 42 0.86 15.03 -1.47
N ASP A 43 -0.39 15.43 -1.74
CA ASP A 43 -1.06 16.49 -1.00
C ASP A 43 -1.37 16.05 0.44
N TRP A 44 -1.70 14.78 0.64
CA TRP A 44 -1.94 14.20 1.97
C TRP A 44 -0.65 14.12 2.79
N VAL A 45 0.47 13.77 2.15
CA VAL A 45 1.79 13.81 2.80
C VAL A 45 2.12 15.24 3.23
N ALA A 46 1.92 16.22 2.35
CA ALA A 46 2.15 17.63 2.67
C ALA A 46 1.27 18.11 3.83
N GLU A 47 -0.02 17.74 3.84
CA GLU A 47 -0.94 18.10 4.91
C GLU A 47 -0.56 17.46 6.26
N LYS A 48 -0.15 16.18 6.26
CA LYS A 48 0.34 15.51 7.47
C LYS A 48 1.62 16.15 8.00
N VAL A 49 2.56 16.51 7.11
CA VAL A 49 3.78 17.25 7.49
C VAL A 49 3.42 18.60 8.10
N ARG A 50 2.46 19.33 7.52
CA ARG A 50 1.99 20.64 8.04
C ARG A 50 1.43 20.50 9.45
N ILE A 51 0.53 19.54 9.69
CA ILE A 51 -0.06 19.27 11.02
C ILE A 51 1.03 19.00 12.06
N ARG A 52 2.07 18.24 11.70
CA ARG A 52 3.15 17.85 12.62
C ARG A 52 4.09 18.98 13.00
N GLN A 53 4.12 20.08 12.26
CA GLN A 53 5.00 21.21 12.59
C GLN A 53 4.57 21.94 13.86
N ASP A 54 3.26 21.98 14.15
CA ASP A 54 2.71 22.57 15.36
C ASP A 54 1.44 21.83 15.83
N PRO A 55 1.57 20.58 16.28
CA PRO A 55 0.43 19.67 16.44
C PRO A 55 -0.52 20.07 17.56
N LEU A 56 -0.07 20.92 18.50
CA LEU A 56 -0.84 21.31 19.69
C LEU A 56 -1.59 22.64 19.53
N SER A 57 -1.44 23.33 18.40
CA SER A 57 -2.25 24.51 18.12
C SER A 57 -3.71 24.13 17.84
N ASP A 58 -4.67 24.96 18.28
CA ASP A 58 -6.10 24.73 18.03
C ASP A 58 -6.40 24.56 16.53
N GLU A 59 -5.68 25.32 15.68
CA GLU A 59 -5.80 25.23 14.23
C GLU A 59 -5.35 23.86 13.70
N MET A 60 -4.17 23.37 14.11
CA MET A 60 -3.68 22.07 13.63
C MET A 60 -4.47 20.90 14.23
N MET A 61 -4.97 21.02 15.46
CA MET A 61 -5.86 20.03 16.05
C MET A 61 -7.17 19.90 15.25
N ALA A 62 -7.77 21.03 14.85
CA ALA A 62 -8.96 21.03 14.01
C ALA A 62 -8.67 20.47 12.60
N ALA A 63 -7.53 20.85 12.01
CA ALA A 63 -7.08 20.33 10.73
C ALA A 63 -6.84 18.81 10.79
N ALA A 64 -6.21 18.31 11.85
CA ALA A 64 -5.95 16.89 12.04
C ALA A 64 -7.25 16.08 12.17
N ALA A 65 -8.25 16.58 12.90
CA ALA A 65 -9.55 15.93 13.01
C ALA A 65 -10.26 15.85 11.63
N SER A 66 -10.32 16.97 10.90
CA SER A 66 -10.92 17.01 9.57
C SER A 66 -10.18 16.12 8.56
N PHE A 67 -8.85 16.13 8.62
CA PHE A 67 -8.02 15.31 7.75
C PHE A 67 -8.15 13.82 8.06
N ARG A 68 -8.23 13.43 9.34
CA ARG A 68 -8.54 12.06 9.76
C ARG A 68 -9.87 11.60 9.18
N GLU A 69 -10.94 12.40 9.29
CA GLU A 69 -12.25 12.08 8.72
C GLU A 69 -12.18 11.93 7.19
N LYS A 70 -11.46 12.82 6.50
CA LYS A 70 -11.22 12.71 5.05
C LYS A 70 -10.54 11.38 4.72
N LEU A 71 -9.45 11.04 5.39
CA LEU A 71 -8.72 9.79 5.16
C LEU A 71 -9.61 8.56 5.45
N SER A 72 -10.41 8.59 6.51
CA SER A 72 -11.36 7.50 6.82
C SER A 72 -12.43 7.33 5.74
N SER A 73 -12.97 8.42 5.21
CA SER A 73 -13.94 8.37 4.11
C SER A 73 -13.34 7.79 2.84
N ILE A 74 -12.08 8.14 2.54
CA ILE A 74 -11.36 7.61 1.37
C ILE A 74 -11.01 6.14 1.57
N GLU A 75 -10.53 5.74 2.75
CA GLU A 75 -10.28 4.33 3.08
C GLU A 75 -11.54 3.49 2.90
N ALA A 76 -12.69 3.97 3.38
CA ALA A 76 -13.96 3.29 3.21
C ALA A 76 -14.32 3.12 1.72
N ALA A 77 -14.18 4.17 0.91
CA ALA A 77 -14.45 4.08 -0.53
C ALA A 77 -13.51 3.10 -1.24
N VAL A 78 -12.21 3.11 -0.90
CA VAL A 78 -11.23 2.15 -1.46
C VAL A 78 -11.52 0.73 -0.97
N ARG A 79 -11.85 0.55 0.31
CA ARG A 79 -12.22 -0.75 0.88
C ARG A 79 -13.44 -1.33 0.17
N ASP A 80 -14.48 -0.53 -0.02
CA ASP A 80 -15.72 -0.96 -0.65
C ASP A 80 -15.52 -1.25 -2.14
N ALA A 81 -14.46 -0.69 -2.76
CA ALA A 81 -14.00 -1.09 -4.09
C ALA A 81 -13.13 -2.37 -4.06
N VAL A 82 -12.27 -2.58 -3.06
CA VAL A 82 -11.27 -3.67 -3.03
C VAL A 82 -11.80 -4.98 -2.44
N ILE A 83 -12.67 -4.93 -1.43
CA ILE A 83 -13.23 -6.14 -0.79
C ILE A 83 -14.03 -6.97 -1.79
N PRO A 84 -15.02 -6.41 -2.52
CA PRO A 84 -15.78 -7.19 -3.49
C PRO A 84 -14.89 -7.79 -4.57
N LEU A 85 -13.82 -7.11 -4.97
CA LEU A 85 -12.86 -7.62 -5.94
C LEU A 85 -12.07 -8.83 -5.43
N THR A 86 -11.76 -8.86 -4.15
CA THR A 86 -11.14 -10.04 -3.54
C THR A 86 -12.12 -11.20 -3.53
N GLU A 87 -13.37 -10.94 -3.15
CA GLU A 87 -14.44 -11.94 -3.08
C GLU A 87 -14.80 -12.50 -4.46
N ASP A 88 -14.99 -11.63 -5.46
CA ASP A 88 -15.25 -11.97 -6.86
C ASP A 88 -14.05 -12.68 -7.50
N GLY A 89 -12.83 -12.26 -7.14
CA GLY A 89 -11.59 -12.88 -7.59
C GLY A 89 -11.47 -14.31 -7.08
N LEU A 90 -11.81 -14.53 -5.81
CA LEU A 90 -11.89 -15.85 -5.19
C LEU A 90 -13.01 -16.70 -5.80
N ALA A 91 -14.20 -16.12 -6.01
CA ALA A 91 -15.36 -16.82 -6.56
C ALA A 91 -15.16 -17.24 -8.03
N SER A 92 -14.53 -16.38 -8.84
CA SER A 92 -14.20 -16.66 -10.24
C SER A 92 -12.96 -17.54 -10.42
N GLY A 93 -12.18 -17.76 -9.36
CA GLY A 93 -10.90 -18.48 -9.40
C GLY A 93 -9.75 -17.68 -10.01
N SER A 94 -9.92 -16.38 -10.25
CA SER A 94 -8.86 -15.48 -10.73
C SER A 94 -7.82 -15.17 -9.64
N ILE A 95 -8.24 -15.26 -8.37
CA ILE A 95 -7.40 -15.26 -7.18
C ILE A 95 -7.70 -16.56 -6.43
N ALA A 96 -6.69 -17.27 -5.96
CA ALA A 96 -6.86 -18.43 -5.11
C ALA A 96 -6.04 -18.28 -3.83
N GLU A 97 -6.70 -18.44 -2.68
CA GLU A 97 -6.05 -18.58 -1.39
C GLU A 97 -5.72 -20.06 -1.14
N LYS A 98 -4.44 -20.39 -0.93
CA LYS A 98 -4.01 -21.76 -0.60
C LYS A 98 -3.26 -21.78 0.71
N LYS A 99 -3.56 -22.78 1.55
CA LYS A 99 -2.77 -23.09 2.74
C LYS A 99 -1.40 -23.59 2.32
N GLU A 100 -0.34 -23.06 2.93
CA GLU A 100 1.04 -23.48 2.70
C GLU A 100 1.82 -23.36 4.01
N SER A 101 2.28 -24.49 4.55
CA SER A 101 2.95 -24.53 5.85
C SER A 101 4.26 -23.75 5.92
N LYS A 102 4.91 -23.53 4.76
CA LYS A 102 6.15 -22.76 4.65
C LYS A 102 5.92 -21.27 4.41
N ALA A 103 4.72 -20.86 4.01
CA ALA A 103 4.42 -19.46 3.78
C ALA A 103 4.46 -18.69 5.10
N PHE A 104 4.91 -17.43 5.04
CA PHE A 104 5.07 -16.57 6.21
C PHE A 104 3.83 -16.52 7.13
N VAL A 105 2.64 -16.38 6.56
CA VAL A 105 1.36 -16.36 7.29
C VAL A 105 0.56 -17.66 7.18
N GLY A 106 1.21 -18.77 6.78
CA GLY A 106 0.59 -20.09 6.62
C GLY A 106 -0.35 -20.23 5.42
N LYS A 107 -0.48 -19.17 4.62
CA LYS A 107 -1.30 -19.09 3.41
C LYS A 107 -0.61 -18.22 2.37
N LYS A 108 -0.97 -18.43 1.10
CA LYS A 108 -0.51 -17.61 -0.03
C LYS A 108 -1.64 -17.32 -1.01
N TYR A 109 -1.46 -16.25 -1.77
CA TYR A 109 -2.25 -16.02 -2.97
C TYR A 109 -1.62 -16.69 -4.20
N ILE A 110 -2.48 -17.09 -5.13
CA ILE A 110 -2.14 -17.47 -6.50
C ILE A 110 -3.02 -16.62 -7.41
N PHE A 111 -2.40 -16.00 -8.40
CA PHE A 111 -3.08 -15.11 -9.34
C PHE A 111 -3.11 -15.75 -10.72
N LYS A 112 -4.19 -15.47 -11.47
CA LYS A 112 -4.33 -15.88 -12.86
C LYS A 112 -3.38 -15.15 -13.79
N THR A 113 -3.06 -13.89 -13.49
CA THR A 113 -2.14 -13.03 -14.27
C THR A 113 -1.31 -12.15 -13.34
N ASP A 114 -0.14 -11.73 -13.82
CA ASP A 114 0.75 -10.83 -13.07
C ASP A 114 0.18 -9.42 -12.94
N SER A 115 -0.53 -8.96 -13.98
CA SER A 115 -1.25 -7.68 -13.95
C SER A 115 -2.30 -7.64 -12.83
N LEU A 116 -3.03 -8.74 -12.62
CA LEU A 116 -3.99 -8.85 -11.53
C LEU A 116 -3.29 -8.84 -10.16
N ALA A 117 -2.17 -9.56 -10.03
CA ALA A 117 -1.37 -9.54 -8.81
C ALA A 117 -0.88 -8.12 -8.48
N GLN A 118 -0.35 -7.41 -9.49
CA GLN A 118 0.15 -6.04 -9.33
C GLN A 118 -0.96 -5.06 -8.93
N MET A 119 -2.12 -5.12 -9.61
CA MET A 119 -3.25 -4.27 -9.28
C MET A 119 -3.77 -4.57 -7.87
N PHE A 120 -3.85 -5.86 -7.49
CA PHE A 120 -4.30 -6.26 -6.17
C PHE A 120 -3.33 -5.81 -5.06
N MET A 121 -2.02 -5.99 -5.24
CA MET A 121 -1.00 -5.46 -4.32
C MET A 121 -1.10 -3.94 -4.20
N SER A 122 -1.29 -3.22 -5.32
CA SER A 122 -1.41 -1.76 -5.31
C SER A 122 -2.64 -1.32 -4.49
N ALA A 123 -3.79 -1.96 -4.71
CA ALA A 123 -4.99 -1.70 -3.92
C ALA A 123 -4.78 -1.94 -2.41
N LEU A 124 -4.11 -3.04 -2.04
CA LEU A 124 -3.79 -3.34 -0.64
C LEU A 124 -2.78 -2.34 -0.05
N MET A 125 -1.73 -1.98 -0.80
CA MET A 125 -0.75 -0.97 -0.41
C MET A 125 -1.42 0.37 -0.12
N LEU A 126 -2.35 0.79 -0.98
CA LEU A 126 -3.08 2.04 -0.81
C LEU A 126 -3.94 2.03 0.46
N ARG A 127 -4.66 0.94 0.71
CA ARG A 127 -5.41 0.77 1.96
C ARG A 127 -4.50 0.79 3.19
N ALA A 128 -3.40 0.05 3.15
CA ALA A 128 -2.42 0.01 4.24
C ALA A 128 -1.84 1.41 4.52
N LEU A 129 -1.54 2.18 3.48
CA LEU A 129 -1.01 3.53 3.59
C LEU A 129 -2.02 4.49 4.24
N LEU A 130 -3.28 4.47 3.81
CA LEU A 130 -4.35 5.29 4.40
C LEU A 130 -4.56 4.96 5.88
N LEU A 131 -4.65 3.67 6.21
CA LEU A 131 -4.81 3.20 7.60
C LEU A 131 -3.62 3.57 8.48
N LEU A 132 -2.40 3.44 7.97
CA LEU A 132 -1.19 3.84 8.68
C LEU A 132 -1.17 5.36 8.93
N MET A 133 -1.55 6.18 7.95
CA MET A 133 -1.65 7.63 8.14
C MET A 133 -2.67 8.01 9.22
N ILE A 134 -3.85 7.37 9.22
CA ILE A 134 -4.88 7.57 10.27
C ILE A 134 -4.31 7.20 11.64
N ARG A 135 -3.71 6.01 11.77
CA ARG A 135 -3.10 5.56 13.03
C ARG A 135 -2.00 6.50 13.52
N GLN A 136 -1.13 6.98 12.62
CA GLN A 136 -0.07 7.92 12.96
C GLN A 136 -0.63 9.27 13.42
N LEU A 137 -1.72 9.76 12.81
CA LEU A 137 -2.43 10.95 13.27
C LEU A 137 -3.06 10.73 14.66
N ASP A 138 -3.68 9.57 14.90
CA ASP A 138 -4.27 9.25 16.21
C ASP A 138 -3.20 9.21 17.32
N ASN A 139 -2.05 8.59 17.02
CA ASN A 139 -0.90 8.53 17.94
C ASN A 139 -0.37 9.92 18.34
N LEU A 140 -0.39 10.89 17.41
CA LEU A 140 0.05 12.28 17.67
C LEU A 140 -0.75 12.92 18.81
N TYR A 141 -2.00 12.49 19.00
CA TYR A 141 -2.90 12.99 20.03
C TYR A 141 -3.16 11.97 21.14
N THR A 142 -2.30 10.97 21.29
CA THR A 142 -2.43 9.88 22.28
C THR A 142 -3.76 9.12 22.20
N ARG A 143 -4.37 9.09 21.01
CA ARG A 143 -5.57 8.31 20.71
C ARG A 143 -5.12 7.01 20.05
N VAL A 144 -5.76 5.91 20.43
CA VAL A 144 -5.57 4.61 19.77
C VAL A 144 -6.93 4.13 19.34
N ASP A 145 -7.13 4.04 18.03
CA ASP A 145 -8.30 3.43 17.43
C ASP A 145 -7.97 1.95 17.13
N ASP A 146 -8.41 1.05 18.01
CA ASP A 146 -8.17 -0.38 17.90
C ASP A 146 -8.76 -0.97 16.62
N VAL A 147 -9.83 -0.38 16.07
CA VAL A 147 -10.46 -0.84 14.82
C VAL A 147 -9.54 -0.53 13.65
N VAL A 148 -8.99 0.68 13.59
CA VAL A 148 -8.00 1.07 12.57
C VAL A 148 -6.75 0.18 12.67
N CYS A 149 -6.26 -0.08 13.89
CA CYS A 149 -5.11 -0.95 14.09
C CYS A 149 -5.36 -2.40 13.63
N ALA A 150 -6.53 -2.96 13.95
CA ALA A 150 -6.92 -4.30 13.55
C ALA A 150 -7.08 -4.42 12.02
N GLU A 151 -7.72 -3.44 11.37
CA GLU A 151 -7.86 -3.45 9.90
C GLU A 151 -6.51 -3.23 9.20
N TYR A 152 -5.64 -2.35 9.72
CA TYR A 152 -4.28 -2.17 9.20
C TYR A 152 -3.48 -3.48 9.24
N ARG A 153 -3.56 -4.18 10.38
CA ARG A 153 -2.94 -5.50 10.54
C ARG A 153 -3.50 -6.53 9.56
N LYS A 154 -4.82 -6.58 9.38
CA LYS A 154 -5.49 -7.50 8.45
C LYS A 154 -5.06 -7.27 7.01
N VAL A 155 -5.02 -6.01 6.55
CA VAL A 155 -4.53 -5.67 5.20
C VAL A 155 -3.05 -6.02 5.06
N SER A 156 -2.23 -5.77 6.08
CA SER A 156 -0.80 -6.13 6.07
C SER A 156 -0.59 -7.65 5.94
N VAL A 157 -1.40 -8.46 6.63
CA VAL A 157 -1.38 -9.92 6.47
C VAL A 157 -1.73 -10.34 5.03
N GLN A 158 -2.68 -9.66 4.37
CA GLN A 158 -3.01 -9.93 2.97
C GLN A 158 -1.83 -9.58 2.04
N ILE A 159 -1.11 -8.49 2.29
CA ILE A 159 0.13 -8.15 1.57
C ILE A 159 1.16 -9.27 1.75
N TRP A 160 1.31 -9.80 2.97
CA TRP A 160 2.26 -10.87 3.27
C TRP A 160 1.95 -12.20 2.59
N MET A 161 0.70 -12.45 2.21
CA MET A 161 0.32 -13.61 1.41
C MET A 161 0.91 -13.61 -0.01
N PHE A 162 1.50 -12.49 -0.46
CA PHE A 162 2.24 -12.41 -1.72
C PHE A 162 3.67 -12.97 -1.64
N GLU A 163 4.19 -13.30 -0.45
CA GLU A 163 5.58 -13.72 -0.25
C GLU A 163 6.02 -14.79 -1.25
N THR A 164 5.33 -15.94 -1.27
CA THR A 164 5.67 -17.05 -2.15
C THR A 164 5.54 -16.68 -3.62
N TYR A 165 4.58 -15.81 -3.97
CA TYR A 165 4.38 -15.36 -5.34
C TYR A 165 5.57 -14.49 -5.80
N LEU A 166 5.97 -13.51 -4.99
CA LEU A 166 7.06 -12.59 -5.32
C LEU A 166 8.43 -13.26 -5.32
N ARG A 167 8.66 -14.23 -4.44
CA ARG A 167 9.87 -15.08 -4.46
C ARG A 167 10.01 -15.93 -5.73
N ALA A 168 8.91 -16.19 -6.43
CA ALA A 168 8.91 -16.94 -7.68
C ALA A 168 9.04 -16.05 -8.92
N MET A 169 8.96 -14.72 -8.76
CA MET A 169 9.12 -13.77 -9.86
C MET A 169 10.59 -13.43 -10.10
N GLU A 170 10.90 -12.98 -11.32
CA GLU A 170 12.17 -12.33 -11.61
C GLU A 170 12.37 -11.11 -10.68
N PRO A 171 13.54 -10.93 -10.07
CA PRO A 171 13.78 -9.86 -9.09
C PRO A 171 13.38 -8.47 -9.59
N LEU A 172 13.67 -8.16 -10.87
CA LEU A 172 13.33 -6.87 -11.49
C LEU A 172 11.81 -6.61 -11.55
N ILE A 173 10.99 -7.65 -11.54
CA ILE A 173 9.54 -7.52 -11.48
C ILE A 173 9.09 -7.41 -10.02
N ALA A 174 9.65 -8.24 -9.13
CA ALA A 174 9.32 -8.27 -7.71
C ALA A 174 9.56 -6.92 -7.01
N VAL A 175 10.57 -6.16 -7.44
CA VAL A 175 10.88 -4.82 -6.91
C VAL A 175 9.67 -3.87 -6.97
N ASN A 176 8.80 -4.01 -7.97
CA ASN A 176 7.60 -3.17 -8.14
C ASN A 176 6.56 -3.38 -7.04
N PHE A 177 6.66 -4.45 -6.26
CA PHE A 177 5.74 -4.79 -5.18
C PHE A 177 6.27 -4.38 -3.80
N MET A 178 7.54 -3.95 -3.69
CA MET A 178 8.18 -3.64 -2.41
C MET A 178 7.46 -2.54 -1.63
N GLY A 179 6.80 -1.60 -2.32
CA GLY A 179 6.04 -0.53 -1.67
C GLY A 179 5.01 -1.08 -0.68
N GLY A 180 4.27 -2.13 -1.07
CA GLY A 180 3.30 -2.82 -0.20
C GLY A 180 3.97 -3.44 1.02
N ILE A 181 5.10 -4.11 0.81
CA ILE A 181 5.89 -4.72 1.87
C ILE A 181 6.37 -3.66 2.87
N HIS A 182 6.90 -2.53 2.37
CA HIS A 182 7.40 -1.45 3.20
C HIS A 182 6.32 -0.83 4.09
N VAL A 183 5.15 -0.50 3.52
CA VAL A 183 4.05 0.08 4.30
C VAL A 183 3.41 -0.90 5.28
N SER A 184 3.64 -2.21 5.13
CA SER A 184 3.11 -3.24 6.03
C SER A 184 4.01 -3.51 7.24
N LEU A 185 5.27 -3.05 7.21
CA LEU A 185 6.27 -3.40 8.23
C LEU A 185 5.86 -2.98 9.64
N ASP A 186 5.20 -1.82 9.79
CA ASP A 186 4.81 -1.31 11.11
C ASP A 186 3.68 -2.13 11.77
N ALA A 187 2.94 -2.92 11.00
CA ALA A 187 1.94 -3.84 11.53
C ALA A 187 2.55 -5.14 12.10
N ALA A 188 3.82 -5.44 11.81
CA ALA A 188 4.46 -6.70 12.14
C ALA A 188 4.97 -6.76 13.60
N SER A 189 4.89 -7.94 14.22
CA SER A 189 5.60 -8.25 15.46
C SER A 189 7.12 -8.20 15.23
N PRO A 190 7.95 -8.16 16.29
CA PRO A 190 9.40 -8.20 16.14
C PRO A 190 9.91 -9.39 15.29
N GLU A 191 9.36 -10.59 15.51
CA GLU A 191 9.72 -11.81 14.78
C GLU A 191 9.26 -11.76 13.32
N GLU A 192 8.09 -11.16 13.08
CA GLU A 192 7.55 -10.97 11.74
C GLU A 192 8.34 -9.93 10.95
N LYS A 193 8.79 -8.85 11.60
CA LYS A 193 9.67 -7.84 11.00
C LYS A 193 10.96 -8.48 10.51
N GLU A 194 11.56 -9.38 11.29
CA GLU A 194 12.77 -10.08 10.85
C GLU A 194 12.54 -10.87 9.57
N ARG A 195 11.42 -11.60 9.48
CA ARG A 195 11.09 -12.39 8.28
C ARG A 195 10.77 -11.52 7.07
N ILE A 196 10.12 -10.38 7.27
CA ILE A 196 9.87 -9.39 6.20
C ILE A 196 11.19 -8.81 5.70
N VAL A 197 12.12 -8.49 6.60
CA VAL A 197 13.45 -7.99 6.25
C VAL A 197 14.23 -9.04 5.47
N ASP A 198 14.19 -10.32 5.88
CA ASP A 198 14.79 -11.42 5.12
C ASP A 198 14.19 -11.54 3.72
N TRP A 199 12.87 -11.41 3.60
CA TRP A 199 12.20 -11.41 2.31
C TRP A 199 12.66 -10.25 1.41
N VAL A 200 12.80 -9.03 1.93
CA VAL A 200 13.31 -7.91 1.13
C VAL A 200 14.77 -8.11 0.74
N MET A 201 15.61 -8.67 1.61
CA MET A 201 16.99 -9.04 1.29
C MET A 201 17.06 -10.05 0.14
N ASP A 202 16.19 -11.07 0.16
CA ASP A 202 16.18 -12.10 -0.89
C ASP A 202 15.78 -11.53 -2.26
N ILE A 203 14.90 -10.51 -2.30
CA ILE A 203 14.58 -9.79 -3.53
C ILE A 203 15.76 -8.92 -3.98
N ASP A 204 16.43 -8.22 -3.04
CA ASP A 204 17.54 -7.32 -3.37
C ASP A 204 18.83 -8.07 -3.76
N GLU A 205 19.05 -9.30 -3.28
CA GLU A 205 20.24 -10.10 -3.62
C GLU A 205 20.42 -10.26 -5.14
N GLY A 206 19.31 -10.39 -5.88
CA GLY A 206 19.35 -10.51 -7.34
C GLY A 206 19.55 -9.20 -8.10
N LEU A 207 19.29 -8.04 -7.47
CA LEU A 207 19.30 -6.73 -8.13
C LEU A 207 20.41 -5.79 -7.65
N HIS A 208 20.87 -5.97 -6.41
CA HIS A 208 21.74 -5.04 -5.68
C HIS A 208 21.28 -3.58 -5.77
N THR A 209 19.97 -3.37 -5.79
CA THR A 209 19.36 -2.03 -5.94
C THR A 209 19.42 -1.21 -4.66
N LEU A 210 19.30 -1.85 -3.50
CA LEU A 210 19.42 -1.19 -2.20
C LEU A 210 20.87 -1.23 -1.71
N GLY A 211 21.55 -2.38 -1.87
CA GLY A 211 22.96 -2.53 -1.48
C GLY A 211 23.18 -2.35 0.03
N LEU A 212 22.15 -2.64 0.83
CA LEU A 212 22.13 -2.44 2.28
C LEU A 212 22.41 -3.75 3.02
N GLU A 213 23.02 -3.64 4.20
CA GLU A 213 23.11 -4.76 5.12
C GLU A 213 21.77 -5.02 5.80
N LYS A 214 21.47 -6.30 6.11
CA LYS A 214 20.27 -6.72 6.85
C LYS A 214 20.07 -5.91 8.15
N SER A 215 21.17 -5.59 8.84
CA SER A 215 21.20 -4.86 10.10
C SER A 215 20.59 -3.46 10.03
N VAL A 216 20.65 -2.81 8.86
CA VAL A 216 20.14 -1.44 8.65
C VAL A 216 18.87 -1.40 7.80
N LEU A 217 18.52 -2.49 7.11
CA LEU A 217 17.40 -2.54 6.17
C LEU A 217 16.05 -2.24 6.83
N ALA A 218 15.79 -2.76 8.03
CA ALA A 218 14.55 -2.46 8.76
C ALA A 218 14.37 -0.96 9.02
N GLY A 219 15.46 -0.28 9.43
CA GLY A 219 15.46 1.17 9.66
C GLY A 219 15.30 1.97 8.36
N TYR A 220 15.89 1.48 7.27
CA TYR A 220 15.71 2.07 5.94
C TYR A 220 14.25 1.97 5.46
N ILE A 221 13.65 0.78 5.56
CA ILE A 221 12.24 0.56 5.21
C ILE A 221 11.34 1.46 6.05
N GLN A 222 11.57 1.53 7.36
CA GLN A 222 10.79 2.41 8.23
C GLN A 222 10.92 3.87 7.82
N LYS A 223 12.13 4.35 7.54
CA LYS A 223 12.36 5.74 7.08
C LYS A 223 11.65 6.02 5.75
N TYR A 224 11.68 5.08 4.82
CA TYR A 224 10.98 5.19 3.55
C TYR A 224 9.46 5.28 3.77
N THR A 225 8.90 4.42 4.61
CA THR A 225 7.49 4.48 5.01
C THR A 225 7.14 5.79 5.70
N ASP A 226 7.99 6.29 6.59
CA ASP A 226 7.78 7.56 7.28
C ASP A 226 7.76 8.76 6.31
N ILE A 227 8.59 8.75 5.28
CA ILE A 227 8.55 9.76 4.20
C ILE A 227 7.24 9.63 3.41
N MET A 228 6.88 8.40 3.05
CA MET A 228 5.64 8.09 2.31
C MET A 228 4.36 8.50 3.06
N THR A 229 4.39 8.59 4.37
CA THR A 229 3.24 9.00 5.17
C THR A 229 3.38 10.40 5.77
N GLY A 230 4.43 11.15 5.45
CA GLY A 230 4.69 12.47 6.02
C GLY A 230 4.98 12.45 7.53
N GLU A 231 5.35 11.29 8.09
CA GLU A 231 5.85 11.16 9.47
C GLU A 231 7.25 11.79 9.63
N GLN A 232 8.06 11.71 8.57
CA GLN A 232 9.33 12.41 8.43
C GLN A 232 9.36 13.21 7.13
N THR A 233 10.17 14.27 7.11
CA THR A 233 10.47 15.01 5.87
C THR A 233 11.76 14.47 5.24
N MET A 234 11.88 14.55 3.92
CA MET A 234 13.14 14.23 3.27
C MET A 234 14.24 15.19 3.76
N PRO A 235 15.46 14.72 4.05
CA PRO A 235 16.58 15.61 4.33
C PRO A 235 16.73 16.63 3.20
N LYS A 236 16.90 17.90 3.55
CA LYS A 236 17.20 18.98 2.59
C LYS A 236 18.57 18.77 1.94
#